data_AF-A0A522D1M2-F1
#
_entry.id   AF-A0A522D1M2-F1
#
_cell.length_a   1.000
_cell.length_b   1.000
_cell.length_c   1.000
_cell.angle_alpha   90.00
_cell.angle_beta   90.00
_cell.angle_gamma   90.00
#
_symmetry.space_group_name_H-M   'P 1'
#
loop_
_entity.id
_entity.type
_entity.pdbx_description
1 polymer ?
#
loop_
_entity_poly.entity_id
_entity_poly.type
_entity_poly.pdbx_seq_one_letter_code
_entity_poly.pdbx_strand_id
1 'polypeptide(L)'
;MRPGTARGFTAAMIAIVLAGCASSSAPPLRGSSTAATGVFDVGLAGQAAAFEAYTRRAADIDAEFANPSEIGVQLRTAAGYEPRQLEAAMIAYAAMAAMQEPRFVQTVKAGGRDLGRRLAADPNAAVDLPGGAAAAARANAALARRGEALAAAGARVKKTSYSIQRQAWSRARIPNGPQRLAAVKQAAGYRAEPADRARLSAAISESGRRGGTSPVISRGVAVAALTVLGQDAAARGLMSERNAGMCLRSAKLNYHQCLAASGTHYEDIYCLGVHAMSDPGQCVVEATKPARVRRASLD
;
A
#
# COMPACT_ATOMS: atom_id res chain seq x y z
N MET A 1 -62.43 -29.90 0.25
CA MET A 1 -63.16 -30.16 1.52
C MET A 1 -62.34 -31.15 2.35
N ARG A 2 -61.71 -30.68 3.44
CA ARG A 2 -61.35 -31.50 4.62
C ARG A 2 -62.46 -31.23 5.65
N PRO A 3 -62.91 -32.15 6.53
CA PRO A 3 -62.05 -32.71 7.58
C PRO A 3 -62.52 -34.06 8.21
N GLY A 4 -61.84 -34.45 9.30
CA GLY A 4 -62.36 -35.36 10.35
C GLY A 4 -61.66 -36.72 10.37
N THR A 5 -61.28 -37.33 11.50
CA THR A 5 -61.58 -37.09 12.92
C THR A 5 -60.61 -37.92 13.78
N ALA A 6 -60.48 -37.50 15.04
CA ALA A 6 -59.62 -38.07 16.06
C ALA A 6 -60.03 -39.46 16.58
N ARG A 7 -59.05 -40.25 17.03
CA ARG A 7 -59.11 -41.33 18.04
C ARG A 7 -57.71 -41.40 18.66
N GLY A 8 -57.45 -41.58 19.95
CA GLY A 8 -58.21 -42.08 21.08
C GLY A 8 -57.15 -42.68 22.01
N PHE A 9 -57.14 -42.31 23.29
CA PHE A 9 -56.16 -42.73 24.29
C PHE A 9 -56.33 -44.20 24.71
N THR A 10 -55.23 -44.91 24.91
CA THR A 10 -55.12 -46.05 25.85
C THR A 10 -53.73 -46.07 26.49
N ALA A 11 -53.71 -46.11 27.81
CA ALA A 11 -52.54 -46.25 28.65
C ALA A 11 -52.31 -47.73 29.00
N ALA A 12 -51.06 -48.15 29.16
CA ALA A 12 -50.67 -49.23 30.08
C ALA A 12 -49.16 -49.19 30.33
N MET A 13 -48.81 -49.31 31.60
CA MET A 13 -47.47 -49.27 32.20
C MET A 13 -46.64 -50.53 31.91
N ILE A 14 -45.31 -50.44 32.01
CA ILE A 14 -44.43 -51.45 32.63
C ILE A 14 -43.13 -50.77 33.12
N ALA A 15 -42.65 -51.26 34.26
CA ALA A 15 -41.71 -50.65 35.18
C ALA A 15 -40.22 -50.98 34.94
N ILE A 16 -39.38 -49.99 35.27
CA ILE A 16 -38.09 -50.02 36.01
C ILE A 16 -37.05 -51.11 35.69
N VAL A 17 -35.85 -50.68 35.28
CA VAL A 17 -34.56 -51.12 35.85
C VAL A 17 -33.57 -49.94 35.88
N LEU A 18 -33.02 -49.67 37.07
CA LEU A 18 -31.86 -48.81 37.33
C LEU A 18 -30.57 -49.58 37.06
N ALA A 19 -29.62 -48.99 36.31
CA ALA A 19 -28.19 -49.24 36.47
C ALA A 19 -27.40 -48.14 35.76
N GLY A 20 -26.63 -47.36 36.54
CA GLY A 20 -25.71 -46.36 36.00
C GLY A 20 -24.45 -46.99 35.43
N CYS A 21 -23.98 -46.42 34.32
CA CYS A 21 -22.56 -46.34 34.01
C CYS A 21 -22.31 -44.92 33.51
N ALA A 22 -21.45 -44.21 34.23
CA ALA A 22 -21.00 -42.87 33.95
C ALA A 22 -20.44 -42.77 32.53
N SER A 23 -21.06 -41.95 31.68
CA SER A 23 -20.41 -41.49 30.46
C SER A 23 -19.41 -40.39 30.86
N SER A 24 -18.20 -40.78 31.23
CA SER A 24 -17.05 -39.88 31.16
C SER A 24 -16.74 -39.64 29.70
N SER A 25 -17.31 -38.58 29.14
CA SER A 25 -16.86 -38.03 27.86
C SER A 25 -15.43 -37.54 28.07
N ALA A 26 -14.45 -38.33 27.64
CA ALA A 26 -13.07 -37.86 27.57
C ALA A 26 -13.06 -36.54 26.78
N PRO A 27 -12.43 -35.45 27.28
CA PRO A 27 -12.30 -34.24 26.50
C PRO A 27 -11.54 -34.59 25.21
N PRO A 28 -11.96 -34.08 24.04
CA PRO A 28 -11.21 -34.32 22.83
C PRO A 28 -9.79 -33.78 23.04
N LEU A 29 -8.80 -34.63 22.77
CA LEU A 29 -7.39 -34.28 22.77
C LEU A 29 -7.24 -33.00 21.95
N ARG A 30 -6.77 -31.94 22.60
CA ARG A 30 -6.38 -30.69 21.95
C ARG A 30 -5.28 -31.04 20.96
N GLY A 31 -5.65 -31.23 19.70
CA GLY A 31 -4.72 -31.21 18.60
C GLY A 31 -4.04 -29.85 18.60
N SER A 32 -2.75 -29.84 18.92
CA SER A 32 -1.85 -28.72 18.64
C SER A 32 -1.76 -28.55 17.13
N SER A 33 -2.74 -27.86 16.54
CA SER A 33 -2.61 -27.26 15.22
C SER A 33 -2.35 -25.78 15.43
N THR A 34 -1.08 -25.40 15.36
CA THR A 34 -0.63 -24.05 15.04
C THR A 34 -1.09 -23.70 13.61
N ALA A 35 -2.40 -23.55 13.41
CA ALA A 35 -2.94 -22.84 12.28
C ALA A 35 -2.73 -21.34 12.55
N ALA A 36 -1.60 -20.83 12.07
CA ALA A 36 -1.27 -19.42 12.03
C ALA A 36 -2.24 -18.67 11.10
N THR A 37 -3.44 -18.38 11.61
CA THR A 37 -4.45 -17.52 10.98
C THR A 37 -4.90 -16.39 11.90
N GLY A 38 -4.02 -15.93 12.78
CA GLY A 38 -4.15 -14.70 13.55
C GLY A 38 -2.84 -13.92 13.49
N VAL A 39 -2.93 -12.58 13.36
CA VAL A 39 -1.84 -11.58 13.19
C VAL A 39 -1.49 -11.23 11.73
N PHE A 40 -2.48 -10.73 10.97
CA PHE A 40 -2.22 -9.96 9.73
C PHE A 40 -2.66 -8.50 9.82
N ASP A 41 -2.63 -7.94 11.03
CA ASP A 41 -2.74 -6.51 11.26
C ASP A 41 -1.52 -6.06 12.08
N VAL A 42 -0.98 -4.86 11.82
CA VAL A 42 0.23 -4.19 12.41
C VAL A 42 1.67 -4.63 12.04
N GLY A 43 1.92 -5.35 10.94
CA GLY A 43 3.29 -5.70 10.49
C GLY A 43 3.86 -4.83 9.34
N LEU A 44 5.20 -4.79 9.19
CA LEU A 44 5.91 -4.06 8.11
C LEU A 44 5.41 -4.41 6.70
N ALA A 45 5.07 -5.68 6.45
CA ALA A 45 4.55 -6.13 5.17
C ALA A 45 3.17 -5.53 4.84
N GLY A 46 2.29 -5.35 5.85
CA GLY A 46 0.99 -4.71 5.66
C GLY A 46 1.14 -3.22 5.30
N GLN A 47 2.11 -2.55 5.93
CA GLN A 47 2.45 -1.16 5.60
C GLN A 47 3.01 -1.05 4.18
N ALA A 48 3.95 -1.90 3.79
CA ALA A 48 4.51 -1.93 2.44
C ALA A 48 3.47 -2.26 1.36
N ALA A 49 2.49 -3.12 1.67
CA ALA A 49 1.43 -3.50 0.75
C ALA A 49 0.55 -2.30 0.35
N ALA A 50 0.36 -1.31 1.22
CA ALA A 50 -0.38 -0.10 0.89
C ALA A 50 0.24 0.67 -0.29
N PHE A 51 1.58 0.78 -0.31
CA PHE A 51 2.32 1.43 -1.39
C PHE A 51 2.26 0.62 -2.69
N GLU A 52 2.51 -0.69 -2.60
CA GLU A 52 2.46 -1.57 -3.77
C GLU A 52 1.07 -1.56 -4.41
N ALA A 53 0.04 -1.75 -3.59
CA ALA A 53 -1.33 -1.86 -4.07
C ALA A 53 -1.82 -0.55 -4.71
N TYR A 54 -1.52 0.60 -4.10
CA TYR A 54 -1.83 1.90 -4.68
C TYR A 54 -1.11 2.10 -6.02
N THR A 55 0.23 1.99 -6.04
CA THR A 55 1.03 2.30 -7.23
C THR A 55 0.69 1.37 -8.40
N ARG A 56 0.47 0.08 -8.12
CA ARG A 56 0.01 -0.90 -9.12
C ARG A 56 -1.40 -0.57 -9.63
N ARG A 57 -2.40 -0.48 -8.75
CA ARG A 57 -3.81 -0.21 -9.17
C ARG A 57 -3.93 1.08 -9.96
N ALA A 58 -3.21 2.14 -9.57
CA ALA A 58 -3.22 3.40 -10.29
C ALA A 58 -2.45 3.31 -11.63
N ALA A 59 -1.36 2.55 -11.71
CA ALA A 59 -0.65 2.32 -12.97
C ALA A 59 -1.41 1.41 -13.96
N ASP A 60 -2.26 0.53 -13.43
CA ASP A 60 -3.12 -0.39 -14.20
C ASP A 60 -4.38 0.29 -14.78
N ILE A 61 -4.58 1.59 -14.54
CA ILE A 61 -5.69 2.35 -15.12
C ILE A 61 -5.52 2.37 -16.64
N ASP A 62 -6.51 1.80 -17.33
CA ASP A 62 -6.58 1.81 -18.79
C ASP A 62 -6.77 3.25 -19.30
N ALA A 63 -6.02 3.59 -20.34
CA ALA A 63 -6.08 4.88 -21.00
C ALA A 63 -7.09 4.91 -22.16
N GLU A 64 -7.87 3.85 -22.38
CA GLU A 64 -8.89 3.73 -23.44
C GLU A 64 -10.31 4.05 -22.92
N PHE A 65 -10.55 5.31 -22.52
CA PHE A 65 -11.89 5.73 -22.04
C PHE A 65 -12.90 5.78 -23.19
N ALA A 66 -13.98 5.02 -23.08
CA ALA A 66 -15.04 4.98 -24.08
C ALA A 66 -16.26 5.83 -23.70
N ASN A 67 -16.52 6.00 -22.40
CA ASN A 67 -17.71 6.70 -21.91
C ASN A 67 -17.55 7.28 -20.49
N PRO A 68 -18.43 8.21 -20.06
CA PRO A 68 -18.36 8.82 -18.74
C PRO A 68 -18.43 7.88 -17.53
N SER A 69 -19.04 6.70 -17.67
CA SER A 69 -19.29 5.80 -16.52
C SER A 69 -17.99 5.20 -15.95
N GLU A 70 -16.98 5.04 -16.81
CA GLU A 70 -15.66 4.50 -16.45
C GLU A 70 -14.83 5.50 -15.62
N ILE A 71 -14.98 6.80 -15.88
CA ILE A 71 -14.13 7.86 -15.31
C ILE A 71 -14.25 7.90 -13.80
N GLY A 72 -15.48 7.85 -13.26
CA GLY A 72 -15.72 8.00 -11.83
C GLY A 72 -15.03 6.94 -10.97
N VAL A 73 -14.94 5.70 -11.45
CA VAL A 73 -14.22 4.62 -10.76
C VAL A 73 -12.72 4.92 -10.77
N GLN A 74 -12.14 5.26 -11.92
CA GLN A 74 -10.71 5.52 -12.03
C GLN A 74 -10.26 6.75 -11.23
N LEU A 75 -11.09 7.79 -11.17
CA LEU A 75 -10.84 8.93 -10.30
C LEU A 75 -10.72 8.52 -8.83
N ARG A 76 -11.56 7.61 -8.35
CA ARG A 76 -11.48 7.10 -6.97
C ARG A 76 -10.31 6.16 -6.76
N THR A 77 -10.00 5.29 -7.74
CA THR A 77 -8.83 4.39 -7.70
C THR A 77 -7.54 5.18 -7.52
N ALA A 78 -7.30 6.19 -8.36
CA ALA A 78 -6.11 7.03 -8.26
C ALA A 78 -6.13 7.98 -7.02
N ALA A 79 -7.31 8.24 -6.46
CA ALA A 79 -7.45 8.92 -5.17
C ALA A 79 -7.19 8.01 -3.96
N GLY A 80 -6.94 6.71 -4.16
CA GLY A 80 -6.97 5.72 -3.07
C GLY A 80 -5.94 5.93 -1.96
N TYR A 81 -4.90 6.76 -2.18
CA TYR A 81 -3.89 7.00 -1.15
C TYR A 81 -4.25 8.14 -0.18
N GLU A 82 -3.88 7.95 1.08
CA GLU A 82 -3.74 9.04 2.06
C GLU A 82 -2.25 9.44 2.15
N PRO A 83 -1.89 10.74 2.02
CA PRO A 83 -0.49 11.15 1.91
C PRO A 83 0.45 10.65 3.01
N ARG A 84 0.08 10.72 4.30
CA ARG A 84 0.95 10.27 5.40
C ARG A 84 1.09 8.76 5.42
N GLN A 85 0.00 8.04 5.17
CA GLN A 85 0.01 6.58 5.05
C GLN A 85 0.88 6.13 3.88
N LEU A 86 0.79 6.80 2.73
CA LEU A 86 1.59 6.44 1.55
C LEU A 86 3.08 6.73 1.74
N GLU A 87 3.42 7.83 2.42
CA GLU A 87 4.79 8.16 2.81
C GLU A 87 5.41 7.04 3.67
N ALA A 88 4.71 6.64 4.74
CA ALA A 88 5.15 5.54 5.61
C ALA A 88 5.23 4.20 4.85
N ALA A 89 4.22 3.91 4.02
CA ALA A 89 4.17 2.72 3.20
C ALA A 89 5.31 2.64 2.18
N MET A 90 5.74 3.77 1.61
CA MET A 90 6.87 3.86 0.71
C MET A 90 8.19 3.48 1.41
N ILE A 91 8.40 3.99 2.63
CA ILE A 91 9.58 3.63 3.45
C ILE A 91 9.53 2.14 3.83
N ALA A 92 8.36 1.63 4.20
CA ALA A 92 8.16 0.21 4.48
C ALA A 92 8.44 -0.68 3.26
N TYR A 93 8.03 -0.24 2.06
CA TYR A 93 8.32 -0.94 0.81
C TYR A 93 9.83 -0.98 0.50
N ALA A 94 10.53 0.15 0.69
CA ALA A 94 11.98 0.20 0.61
C ALA A 94 12.66 -0.76 1.60
N ALA A 95 12.15 -0.83 2.84
CA ALA A 95 12.65 -1.75 3.85
C ALA A 95 12.47 -3.22 3.44
N MET A 96 11.28 -3.59 2.94
CA MET A 96 11.00 -4.94 2.44
C MET A 96 11.92 -5.33 1.27
N ALA A 97 12.23 -4.39 0.37
CA ALA A 97 13.17 -4.59 -0.72
C ALA A 97 14.63 -4.71 -0.22
N ALA A 98 15.03 -3.91 0.77
CA ALA A 98 16.35 -3.98 1.39
C ALA A 98 16.61 -5.32 2.10
N MET A 99 15.60 -5.88 2.77
CA MET A 99 15.69 -7.19 3.44
C MET A 99 15.90 -8.37 2.48
N GLN A 100 15.77 -8.17 1.17
CA GLN A 100 16.09 -9.19 0.18
C GLN A 100 17.61 -9.34 -0.07
N GLU A 101 18.46 -8.47 0.49
CA GLU A 101 19.92 -8.58 0.41
C GLU A 101 20.46 -9.49 1.53
N PRO A 102 20.90 -10.74 1.24
CA PRO A 102 21.22 -11.70 2.29
C PRO A 102 22.41 -11.29 3.16
N ARG A 103 23.44 -10.67 2.55
CA ARG A 103 24.63 -10.22 3.29
C ARG A 103 24.28 -9.15 4.30
N PHE A 104 23.38 -8.25 3.94
CA PHE A 104 22.87 -7.21 4.84
C PHE A 104 22.12 -7.82 6.02
N VAL A 105 21.17 -8.72 5.76
CA VAL A 105 20.38 -9.37 6.82
C VAL A 105 21.27 -10.17 7.78
N GLN A 106 22.24 -10.93 7.25
CA GLN A 106 23.20 -11.67 8.09
C GLN A 106 24.02 -10.72 8.98
N THR A 107 24.51 -9.62 8.40
CA THR A 107 25.28 -8.59 9.12
C THR A 107 24.45 -7.96 10.24
N VAL A 108 23.19 -7.63 9.98
CA VAL A 108 22.29 -7.07 10.99
C VAL A 108 21.98 -8.08 12.09
N LYS A 109 21.71 -9.34 11.75
CA LYS A 109 21.44 -10.41 12.74
C LYS A 109 22.61 -10.67 13.68
N ALA A 110 23.84 -10.47 13.22
CA ALA A 110 25.04 -10.54 14.05
C ALA A 110 25.23 -9.31 14.95
N GLY A 111 24.48 -8.23 14.70
CA GLY A 111 24.49 -7.01 15.50
C GLY A 111 23.68 -7.13 16.81
N GLY A 112 24.03 -6.29 17.79
CA GLY A 112 23.36 -6.23 19.08
C GLY A 112 22.40 -5.05 19.25
N ARG A 113 21.86 -4.87 20.46
CA ARG A 113 20.97 -3.74 20.82
C ARG A 113 21.61 -2.37 20.57
N ASP A 114 22.94 -2.27 20.72
CA ASP A 114 23.69 -1.04 20.48
C ASP A 114 23.60 -0.58 19.02
N LEU A 115 23.71 -1.53 18.08
CA LEU A 115 23.52 -1.25 16.65
C LEU A 115 22.16 -0.62 16.40
N GLY A 116 21.09 -1.19 16.98
CA GLY A 116 19.74 -0.65 16.80
C GLY A 116 19.59 0.79 17.29
N ARG A 117 20.15 1.14 18.46
CA ARG A 117 20.16 2.54 18.94
C ARG A 117 20.88 3.48 17.97
N ARG A 118 22.03 3.05 17.44
CA ARG A 118 22.79 3.83 16.45
C ARG A 118 21.98 4.05 15.17
N LEU A 119 21.34 3.02 14.64
CA LEU A 119 20.54 3.10 13.41
C LEU A 119 19.27 3.95 13.58
N ALA A 120 18.68 3.94 14.78
CA ALA A 120 17.54 4.81 15.10
C ALA A 120 17.94 6.30 15.14
N ALA A 121 19.16 6.59 15.60
CA ALA A 121 19.69 7.96 15.68
C ALA A 121 20.24 8.45 14.32
N ASP A 122 20.90 7.58 13.56
CA ASP A 122 21.46 7.87 12.25
C ASP A 122 21.09 6.77 11.25
N PRO A 123 20.03 6.98 10.44
CA PRO A 123 19.63 6.02 9.41
C PRO A 123 20.67 5.79 8.31
N ASN A 124 21.62 6.71 8.08
CA ASN A 124 22.64 6.54 7.04
C ASN A 124 23.62 5.43 7.40
N ALA A 125 23.91 5.25 8.70
CA ALA A 125 24.78 4.20 9.19
C ALA A 125 24.31 2.78 8.80
N ALA A 126 23.04 2.60 8.43
CA ALA A 126 22.52 1.33 7.93
C ALA A 126 23.07 0.99 6.53
N VAL A 127 23.33 2.00 5.70
CA VAL A 127 23.88 1.86 4.34
C VAL A 127 25.36 1.47 4.40
N ASP A 128 26.08 1.90 5.43
CA ASP A 128 27.51 1.65 5.62
C ASP A 128 27.81 0.24 6.17
N LEU A 129 26.80 -0.48 6.64
CA LEU A 129 26.95 -1.87 7.06
C LEU A 129 27.41 -2.74 5.88
N PRO A 130 28.15 -3.84 6.13
CA PRO A 130 28.39 -4.85 5.10
C PRO A 130 27.07 -5.32 4.44
N GLY A 131 26.96 -5.13 3.12
CA GLY A 131 25.73 -5.38 2.36
C GLY A 131 24.70 -4.23 2.37
N GLY A 132 24.90 -3.18 3.17
CA GLY A 132 24.00 -2.02 3.27
C GLY A 132 23.87 -1.25 1.97
N ALA A 133 24.98 -0.92 1.29
CA ALA A 133 24.95 -0.29 -0.02
C ALA A 133 24.22 -1.14 -1.07
N ALA A 134 24.30 -2.46 -0.95
CA ALA A 134 23.61 -3.40 -1.82
C ALA A 134 22.10 -3.44 -1.55
N ALA A 135 21.72 -3.45 -0.28
CA ALA A 135 20.35 -3.35 0.18
C ALA A 135 19.70 -2.01 -0.24
N ALA A 136 20.45 -0.90 -0.09
CA ALA A 136 20.05 0.43 -0.53
C ALA A 136 19.82 0.47 -2.05
N ALA A 137 20.73 -0.11 -2.84
CA ALA A 137 20.58 -0.14 -4.30
C ALA A 137 19.35 -0.95 -4.75
N ARG A 138 19.01 -2.02 -4.03
CA ARG A 138 17.81 -2.81 -4.27
C ARG A 138 16.55 -2.05 -3.88
N ALA A 139 16.53 -1.39 -2.72
CA ALA A 139 15.45 -0.54 -2.28
C ALA A 139 15.18 0.62 -3.25
N ASN A 140 16.25 1.27 -3.73
CA ASN A 140 16.19 2.35 -4.70
C ASN A 140 15.56 1.86 -6.02
N ALA A 141 16.03 0.74 -6.56
CA ALA A 141 15.47 0.16 -7.78
C ALA A 141 13.98 -0.18 -7.63
N ALA A 142 13.59 -0.79 -6.51
CA ALA A 142 12.21 -1.20 -6.27
C ALA A 142 11.25 0.01 -6.21
N LEU A 143 11.62 1.08 -5.51
CA LEU A 143 10.83 2.32 -5.48
C LEU A 143 10.80 3.01 -6.85
N ALA A 144 11.96 3.15 -7.50
CA ALA A 144 12.05 3.81 -8.79
C ALA A 144 11.16 3.15 -9.85
N ARG A 145 11.16 1.82 -9.93
CA ARG A 145 10.28 1.07 -10.85
C ARG A 145 8.81 1.40 -10.65
N ARG A 146 8.33 1.40 -9.39
CA ARG A 146 6.93 1.72 -9.09
C ARG A 146 6.57 3.17 -9.38
N GLY A 147 7.45 4.11 -9.04
CA GLY A 147 7.27 5.53 -9.32
C GLY A 147 7.26 5.83 -10.83
N GLU A 148 8.21 5.28 -11.57
CA GLU A 148 8.34 5.44 -13.03
C GLU A 148 7.14 4.82 -13.76
N ALA A 149 6.69 3.63 -13.36
CA ALA A 149 5.51 2.98 -13.94
C ALA A 149 4.25 3.83 -13.74
N LEU A 150 4.03 4.35 -12.53
CA LEU A 150 2.90 5.22 -12.22
C LEU A 150 2.96 6.55 -13.00
N ALA A 151 4.13 7.18 -13.07
CA ALA A 151 4.32 8.41 -13.82
C ALA A 151 4.12 8.21 -15.33
N ALA A 152 4.63 7.10 -15.89
CA ALA A 152 4.43 6.76 -17.29
C ALA A 152 2.97 6.46 -17.61
N ALA A 153 2.25 5.76 -16.73
CA ALA A 153 0.81 5.55 -16.88
C ALA A 153 0.04 6.88 -16.85
N GLY A 154 0.37 7.77 -15.92
CA GLY A 154 -0.22 9.11 -15.86
C GLY A 154 0.01 9.92 -17.13
N ALA A 155 1.22 9.86 -17.71
CA ALA A 155 1.54 10.50 -18.97
C ALA A 155 0.71 9.96 -20.15
N ARG A 156 0.43 8.64 -20.18
CA ARG A 156 -0.47 8.03 -21.18
C ARG A 156 -1.90 8.54 -21.03
N VAL A 157 -2.45 8.51 -19.81
CA VAL A 157 -3.80 9.03 -19.52
C VAL A 157 -3.92 10.51 -19.86
N LYS A 158 -2.90 11.32 -19.53
CA LYS A 158 -2.82 12.73 -19.94
C LYS A 158 -2.89 12.86 -21.47
N LYS A 159 -2.09 12.09 -22.21
CA LYS A 159 -2.10 12.11 -23.68
C LYS A 159 -3.48 11.72 -24.25
N THR A 160 -4.16 10.75 -23.65
CA THR A 160 -5.53 10.39 -24.00
C THR A 160 -6.48 11.57 -23.84
N SER A 161 -6.39 12.33 -22.73
CA SER A 161 -7.28 13.48 -22.50
C SER A 161 -7.31 14.46 -23.68
N TYR A 162 -6.14 14.79 -24.24
CA TYR A 162 -6.02 15.64 -25.42
C TYR A 162 -6.58 15.02 -26.70
N SER A 163 -6.53 13.69 -26.82
CA SER A 163 -7.05 13.00 -27.99
C SER A 163 -8.58 12.93 -27.95
N ILE A 164 -9.13 12.62 -26.77
CA ILE A 164 -10.57 12.45 -26.52
C ILE A 164 -11.30 13.80 -26.45
N GLN A 165 -10.65 14.93 -26.14
CA GLN A 165 -11.30 16.25 -26.11
C GLN A 165 -12.01 16.65 -27.42
N ARG A 166 -11.67 15.97 -28.53
CA ARG A 166 -12.32 16.15 -29.84
C ARG A 166 -13.69 15.46 -29.94
N GLN A 167 -13.95 14.47 -29.09
CA GLN A 167 -15.20 13.71 -29.07
C GLN A 167 -16.32 14.52 -28.41
N ALA A 168 -17.57 14.34 -28.86
CA ALA A 168 -18.69 15.15 -28.38
C ALA A 168 -19.04 14.81 -26.92
N TRP A 169 -19.06 13.52 -26.57
CA TRP A 169 -19.39 13.06 -25.22
C TRP A 169 -18.40 13.58 -24.17
N SER A 170 -17.12 13.74 -24.52
CA SER A 170 -16.08 14.11 -23.55
C SER A 170 -16.12 15.60 -23.19
N ARG A 171 -16.64 16.43 -24.10
CA ARG A 171 -16.89 17.87 -23.90
C ARG A 171 -18.21 18.14 -23.19
N ALA A 172 -19.05 17.13 -22.99
CA ALA A 172 -20.29 17.29 -22.24
C ALA A 172 -19.98 17.80 -20.82
N ARG A 173 -20.83 18.72 -20.35
CA ARG A 173 -20.74 19.28 -19.00
C ARG A 173 -21.02 18.17 -17.99
N ILE A 174 -20.23 18.13 -16.93
CA ILE A 174 -20.44 17.17 -15.85
C ILE A 174 -21.57 17.66 -14.93
N PRO A 175 -22.67 16.91 -14.78
CA PRO A 175 -23.86 17.40 -14.06
C PRO A 175 -23.65 17.51 -12.54
N ASN A 176 -22.81 16.66 -11.93
CA ASN A 176 -22.67 16.53 -10.47
C ASN A 176 -21.21 16.68 -9.99
N GLY A 177 -20.53 17.74 -10.43
CA GLY A 177 -19.12 17.99 -10.10
C GLY A 177 -18.80 17.97 -8.60
N PRO A 178 -19.55 18.68 -7.73
CA PRO A 178 -19.32 18.66 -6.29
C PRO A 178 -19.45 17.28 -5.65
N GLN A 179 -20.47 16.49 -6.03
CA GLN A 179 -20.69 15.14 -5.51
C GLN A 179 -19.59 14.17 -5.98
N ARG A 180 -19.16 14.29 -7.24
CA ARG A 180 -18.00 13.55 -7.78
C ARG A 180 -16.75 13.85 -6.95
N LEU A 181 -16.44 15.12 -6.71
CA LEU A 181 -15.28 15.53 -5.91
C LEU A 181 -15.38 15.02 -4.46
N ALA A 182 -16.56 15.07 -3.85
CA ALA A 182 -16.78 14.52 -2.52
C ALA A 182 -16.49 13.01 -2.49
N ALA A 183 -16.98 12.24 -3.47
CA ALA A 183 -16.70 10.81 -3.58
C ALA A 183 -15.21 10.50 -3.77
N VAL A 184 -14.48 11.33 -4.53
CA VAL A 184 -13.02 11.24 -4.68
C VAL A 184 -12.29 11.48 -3.36
N LYS A 185 -12.69 12.50 -2.60
CA LYS A 185 -12.10 12.80 -1.29
C LYS A 185 -12.31 11.67 -0.28
N GLN A 186 -13.47 11.01 -0.32
CA GLN A 186 -13.81 9.89 0.57
C GLN A 186 -13.16 8.54 0.17
N ALA A 187 -12.56 8.45 -1.01
CA ALA A 187 -11.90 7.23 -1.48
C ALA A 187 -10.51 7.02 -0.88
N ALA A 188 -9.95 8.01 -0.18
CA ALA A 188 -8.61 7.93 0.38
C ALA A 188 -8.51 6.90 1.51
N GLY A 189 -7.42 6.14 1.49
CA GLY A 189 -7.07 5.16 2.53
C GLY A 189 -6.89 3.76 1.96
N TYR A 190 -5.84 3.08 2.41
CA TYR A 190 -5.59 1.70 2.04
C TYR A 190 -6.63 0.76 2.65
N ARG A 191 -7.17 -0.11 1.79
CA ARG A 191 -7.96 -1.28 2.18
C ARG A 191 -7.23 -2.51 1.67
N ALA A 192 -6.83 -3.38 2.59
CA ALA A 192 -6.08 -4.58 2.26
C ALA A 192 -6.96 -5.58 1.49
N GLU A 193 -6.43 -6.13 0.40
CA GLU A 193 -7.02 -7.27 -0.30
C GLU A 193 -6.20 -8.55 -0.02
N PRO A 194 -6.83 -9.74 -0.01
CA PRO A 194 -6.11 -11.01 0.21
C PRO A 194 -4.93 -11.22 -0.75
N ALA A 195 -5.04 -10.74 -1.98
CA ALA A 195 -4.00 -10.88 -3.01
C ALA A 195 -2.81 -9.94 -2.83
N ASP A 196 -2.93 -8.86 -2.05
CA ASP A 196 -1.90 -7.82 -1.96
C ASP A 196 -0.58 -8.33 -1.38
N ARG A 197 -0.62 -9.33 -0.50
CA ARG A 197 0.60 -9.95 0.05
C ARG A 197 1.41 -10.71 -1.01
N ALA A 198 0.73 -11.48 -1.85
CA ALA A 198 1.37 -12.23 -2.93
C ALA A 198 1.95 -11.27 -3.98
N ARG A 199 1.20 -10.22 -4.34
CA ARG A 199 1.62 -9.17 -5.27
C ARG A 199 2.82 -8.38 -4.73
N LEU A 200 2.81 -8.01 -3.45
CA LEU A 200 3.95 -7.38 -2.78
C LEU A 200 5.19 -8.27 -2.86
N SER A 201 5.07 -9.55 -2.52
CA SER A 201 6.19 -10.49 -2.53
C SER A 201 6.79 -10.64 -3.92
N ALA A 202 5.95 -10.74 -4.96
CA ALA A 202 6.39 -10.78 -6.35
C ALA A 202 7.13 -9.49 -6.75
N ALA A 203 6.57 -8.32 -6.38
CA ALA A 203 7.14 -7.03 -6.73
C ALA A 203 8.53 -6.77 -6.10
N ILE A 204 8.72 -7.13 -4.83
CA ILE A 204 10.01 -6.95 -4.15
C ILE A 204 11.06 -8.00 -4.55
N SER A 205 10.61 -9.14 -5.08
CA SER A 205 11.49 -10.20 -5.58
C SER A 205 12.11 -9.84 -6.94
N GLU A 206 11.45 -8.97 -7.71
CA GLU A 206 11.94 -8.47 -8.98
C GLU A 206 13.38 -7.93 -8.84
N SER A 207 14.26 -8.44 -9.71
CA SER A 207 15.68 -8.10 -9.70
C SER A 207 15.92 -6.65 -10.14
N GLY A 208 17.14 -6.17 -9.92
CA GLY A 208 17.54 -4.82 -10.29
C GLY A 208 18.15 -4.07 -9.13
N ARG A 209 19.07 -3.16 -9.47
CA ARG A 209 19.84 -2.36 -8.54
C ARG A 209 20.04 -1.00 -9.17
N ARG A 210 19.81 0.05 -8.38
CA ARG A 210 20.00 1.43 -8.80
C ARG A 210 20.88 2.11 -7.77
N GLY A 211 22.03 2.62 -8.21
CA GLY A 211 22.93 3.35 -7.33
C GLY A 211 22.30 4.66 -6.83
N GLY A 212 22.90 5.20 -5.77
CA GLY A 212 22.45 6.44 -5.13
C GLY A 212 21.62 6.17 -3.88
N THR A 213 21.83 7.05 -2.90
CA THR A 213 21.14 7.02 -1.60
C THR A 213 20.38 8.32 -1.43
N SER A 214 19.18 8.23 -0.88
CA SER A 214 18.33 9.36 -0.50
C SER A 214 17.91 9.21 0.96
N PRO A 215 17.36 10.25 1.60
CA PRO A 215 16.80 10.13 2.96
C PRO A 215 15.73 9.03 3.09
N VAL A 216 14.89 8.82 2.07
CA VAL A 216 13.89 7.73 2.06
C VAL A 216 14.56 6.37 1.97
N ILE A 217 15.61 6.23 1.14
CA ILE A 217 16.35 4.97 1.03
C ILE A 217 17.11 4.65 2.32
N SER A 218 17.84 5.61 2.90
CA SER A 218 18.53 5.42 4.20
C SER A 218 17.55 5.02 5.29
N ARG A 219 16.40 5.70 5.39
CA ARG A 219 15.34 5.35 6.34
C ARG A 219 14.79 3.95 6.08
N GLY A 220 14.53 3.57 4.83
CA GLY A 220 14.08 2.23 4.47
C GLY A 220 15.08 1.13 4.87
N VAL A 221 16.37 1.33 4.60
CA VAL A 221 17.42 0.36 4.99
C VAL A 221 17.58 0.30 6.52
N ALA A 222 17.48 1.43 7.22
CA ALA A 222 17.50 1.46 8.68
C ALA A 222 16.27 0.78 9.29
N VAL A 223 15.07 1.02 8.74
CA VAL A 223 13.83 0.31 9.13
C VAL A 223 13.99 -1.19 8.91
N ALA A 224 14.53 -1.62 7.77
CA ALA A 224 14.81 -3.03 7.52
C ALA A 224 15.70 -3.63 8.61
N ALA A 225 16.80 -2.96 8.96
CA ALA A 225 17.69 -3.43 10.01
C ALA A 225 17.00 -3.49 11.39
N LEU A 226 16.26 -2.44 11.77
CA LEU A 226 15.55 -2.37 13.04
C LEU A 226 14.47 -3.45 13.14
N THR A 227 13.76 -3.73 12.05
CA THR A 227 12.80 -4.84 11.98
C THR A 227 13.49 -6.20 12.12
N VAL A 228 14.63 -6.42 11.47
CA VAL A 228 15.44 -7.66 11.64
C VAL A 228 15.92 -7.83 13.08
N LEU A 229 16.22 -6.74 13.78
CA LEU A 229 16.61 -6.72 15.20
C LEU A 229 15.41 -6.82 16.17
N GLY A 230 14.17 -6.85 15.68
CA GLY A 230 12.97 -6.84 16.52
C GLY A 230 12.70 -5.52 17.27
N GLN A 231 13.25 -4.40 16.77
CA GLN A 231 13.13 -3.07 17.37
C GLN A 231 12.02 -2.24 16.72
N ASP A 232 10.78 -2.74 16.75
CA ASP A 232 9.63 -2.15 16.04
C ASP A 232 9.30 -0.71 16.47
N ALA A 233 9.52 -0.37 17.74
CA ALA A 233 9.33 1.01 18.23
C ALA A 233 10.31 1.99 17.56
N ALA A 234 11.58 1.61 17.43
CA ALA A 234 12.58 2.41 16.75
C ALA A 234 12.30 2.49 15.24
N ALA A 235 11.90 1.37 14.62
CA ALA A 235 11.53 1.33 13.21
C ALA A 235 10.38 2.29 12.88
N ARG A 236 9.33 2.32 13.73
CA ARG A 236 8.20 3.26 13.58
C ARG A 236 8.63 4.72 13.59
N GLY A 237 9.66 5.08 14.35
CA GLY A 237 10.21 6.44 14.40
C GLY A 237 10.84 6.91 13.09
N LEU A 238 11.17 5.99 12.18
CA LEU A 238 11.82 6.30 10.90
C LEU A 238 10.87 6.34 9.70
N MET A 239 9.57 6.08 9.89
CA MET A 239 8.55 5.98 8.82
C MET A 239 8.06 7.33 8.26
N SER A 240 8.84 8.40 8.41
CA SER A 240 8.53 9.70 7.81
C SER A 240 9.76 10.35 7.21
N GLU A 241 9.57 11.06 6.10
CA GLU A 241 10.55 11.88 5.43
C GLU A 241 9.85 13.15 4.90
N ARG A 242 10.24 14.31 5.43
CA ARG A 242 9.56 15.59 5.25
C ARG A 242 9.30 15.95 3.79
N ASN A 243 10.29 15.77 2.91
CA ASN A 243 10.20 16.22 1.52
C ASN A 243 9.26 15.32 0.70
N ALA A 244 9.38 14.00 0.84
CA ALA A 244 8.49 13.03 0.24
C ALA A 244 7.04 13.23 0.71
N GLY A 245 6.84 13.39 2.02
CA GLY A 245 5.52 13.67 2.58
C GLY A 245 4.91 14.97 2.05
N MET A 246 5.72 16.02 1.91
CA MET A 246 5.27 17.30 1.35
C MET A 246 4.88 17.17 -0.13
N CYS A 247 5.67 16.45 -0.92
CA CYS A 247 5.37 16.20 -2.32
C CYS A 247 4.03 15.46 -2.48
N LEU A 248 3.82 14.37 -1.74
CA LEU A 248 2.57 13.60 -1.79
C LEU A 248 1.35 14.42 -1.36
N ARG A 249 1.48 15.27 -0.32
CA ARG A 249 0.41 16.18 0.09
C ARG A 249 0.08 17.21 -0.99
N SER A 250 1.10 17.75 -1.66
CA SER A 250 0.90 18.70 -2.77
C SER A 250 0.22 18.03 -3.96
N ALA A 251 0.66 16.82 -4.34
CA ALA A 251 0.03 16.05 -5.42
C ALA A 251 -1.46 15.80 -5.14
N LYS A 252 -1.80 15.39 -3.92
CA LYS A 252 -3.19 15.18 -3.50
C LYS A 252 -4.02 16.46 -3.56
N LEU A 253 -3.45 17.58 -3.12
CA LEU A 253 -4.10 18.88 -3.15
C LEU A 253 -4.35 19.35 -4.59
N ASN A 254 -3.34 19.27 -5.45
CA ASN A 254 -3.45 19.63 -6.87
C ASN A 254 -4.55 18.82 -7.56
N TYR A 255 -4.64 17.53 -7.24
CA TYR A 255 -5.68 16.67 -7.81
C TYR A 255 -7.08 17.13 -7.41
N HIS A 256 -7.30 17.42 -6.12
CA HIS A 256 -8.59 17.93 -5.66
C HIS A 256 -8.94 19.31 -6.25
N GLN A 257 -7.95 20.19 -6.43
CA GLN A 257 -8.16 21.52 -7.01
C GLN A 257 -8.49 21.43 -8.50
N CYS A 258 -7.76 20.61 -9.24
CA CYS A 258 -8.04 20.36 -10.67
C CYS A 258 -9.46 19.82 -10.86
N LEU A 259 -9.87 18.82 -10.06
CA LEU A 259 -11.23 18.27 -10.13
C LEU A 259 -12.32 19.21 -9.64
N ALA A 260 -11.99 20.19 -8.79
CA ALA A 260 -12.93 21.23 -8.40
C ALA A 260 -13.18 22.23 -9.54
N ALA A 261 -12.15 22.49 -10.35
CA ALA A 261 -12.23 23.37 -11.51
C ALA A 261 -12.75 22.65 -12.78
N SER A 262 -12.64 21.32 -12.85
CA SER A 262 -13.03 20.56 -14.05
C SER A 262 -14.53 20.64 -14.32
N GLY A 263 -14.84 20.99 -15.57
CA GLY A 263 -16.18 21.16 -16.11
C GLY A 263 -16.63 20.08 -17.08
N THR A 264 -15.70 19.39 -17.71
CA THR A 264 -15.96 18.41 -18.77
C THR A 264 -15.23 17.09 -18.50
N HIS A 265 -15.67 16.01 -19.14
CA HIS A 265 -15.10 14.68 -18.89
C HIS A 265 -13.63 14.56 -19.32
N TYR A 266 -13.21 15.24 -20.39
CA TYR A 266 -11.80 15.21 -20.78
C TYR A 266 -10.91 15.95 -19.75
N GLU A 267 -11.42 16.97 -19.06
CA GLU A 267 -10.72 17.64 -17.96
C GLU A 267 -10.57 16.73 -16.74
N ASP A 268 -11.58 15.92 -16.41
CA ASP A 268 -11.44 14.89 -15.36
C ASP A 268 -10.32 13.88 -15.69
N ILE A 269 -10.24 13.43 -16.95
CA ILE A 269 -9.18 12.52 -17.43
C ILE A 269 -7.80 13.23 -17.38
N TYR A 270 -7.74 14.52 -17.69
CA TYR A 270 -6.52 15.31 -17.54
C TYR A 270 -6.08 15.37 -16.07
N CYS A 271 -6.99 15.71 -15.16
CA CYS A 271 -6.70 15.77 -13.71
C CYS A 271 -6.24 14.41 -13.16
N LEU A 272 -6.86 13.31 -13.64
CA LEU A 272 -6.46 11.93 -13.33
C LEU A 272 -5.01 11.67 -13.75
N GLY A 273 -4.70 11.87 -15.04
CA GLY A 273 -3.38 11.57 -15.59
C GLY A 273 -2.26 12.43 -14.99
N VAL A 274 -2.51 13.72 -14.78
CA VAL A 274 -1.50 14.65 -14.23
C VAL A 274 -1.39 14.48 -12.72
N HIS A 275 -2.43 14.82 -11.97
CA HIS A 275 -2.28 15.04 -10.53
C HIS A 275 -2.53 13.80 -9.67
N ALA A 276 -3.34 12.85 -10.15
CA ALA A 276 -3.59 11.61 -9.41
C ALA A 276 -2.58 10.50 -9.75
N MET A 277 -1.87 10.60 -10.88
CA MET A 277 -0.93 9.58 -11.35
C MET A 277 0.49 10.14 -11.54
N SER A 278 0.68 11.12 -12.44
CA SER A 278 2.03 11.63 -12.76
C SER A 278 2.71 12.28 -11.54
N ASP A 279 2.02 13.19 -10.84
CA ASP A 279 2.55 13.88 -9.67
C ASP A 279 2.99 12.91 -8.55
N PRO A 280 2.15 11.98 -8.04
CA PRO A 280 2.59 11.05 -7.02
C PRO A 280 3.66 10.07 -7.54
N GLY A 281 3.61 9.65 -8.80
CA GLY A 281 4.68 8.86 -9.42
C GLY A 281 6.03 9.59 -9.41
N GLN A 282 6.03 10.88 -9.77
CA GLN A 282 7.21 11.74 -9.71
C GLN A 282 7.68 11.97 -8.28
N CYS A 283 6.77 12.13 -7.30
CA CYS A 283 7.15 12.20 -5.88
C CYS A 283 7.94 10.97 -5.43
N VAL A 284 7.51 9.78 -5.86
CA VAL A 284 8.24 8.52 -5.56
C VAL A 284 9.60 8.50 -6.24
N VAL A 285 9.71 8.92 -7.50
CA VAL A 285 10.99 8.95 -8.22
C VAL A 285 11.94 9.99 -7.63
N GLU A 286 11.46 11.18 -7.26
CA GLU A 286 12.28 12.19 -6.56
C GLU A 286 12.74 11.69 -5.19
N ALA A 287 11.90 10.92 -4.49
CA ALA A 287 12.27 10.31 -3.22
C ALA A 287 13.42 9.29 -3.34
N THR A 288 13.75 8.79 -4.53
CA THR A 288 14.92 7.91 -4.73
C THR A 288 16.19 8.65 -5.12
N LYS A 289 16.12 9.96 -5.34
CA LYS A 289 17.27 10.79 -5.73
C LYS A 289 18.01 11.30 -4.49
N PRO A 290 19.34 11.47 -4.55
CA PRO A 290 20.09 12.16 -3.51
C PRO A 290 19.48 13.54 -3.24
N ALA A 291 19.48 13.95 -1.96
CA ALA A 291 19.05 15.29 -1.61
C ALA A 291 19.87 16.30 -2.43
N ARG A 292 19.18 17.23 -3.10
CA ARG A 292 19.86 18.34 -3.76
C ARG A 292 20.57 19.13 -2.67
N VAL A 293 21.91 19.06 -2.63
CA VAL A 293 22.71 20.00 -1.85
C VAL A 293 22.38 21.37 -2.44
N ARG A 294 21.62 22.19 -1.70
CA ARG A 294 21.56 23.61 -2.01
C ARG A 294 22.99 24.09 -1.85
N ARG A 295 23.71 24.28 -2.96
CA ARG A 295 24.86 25.17 -2.95
C ARG A 295 24.29 26.48 -2.45
N ALA A 296 24.67 26.88 -1.24
CA ALA A 296 24.49 28.25 -0.84
C ALA A 296 25.28 29.05 -1.88
N SER A 297 24.60 29.77 -2.77
CA SER A 297 25.23 30.88 -3.46
C SER A 297 25.69 31.81 -2.36
N LEU A 298 27.00 31.84 -2.15
CA LEU A 298 27.68 32.96 -1.54
C LEU A 298 27.82 33.99 -2.65
N ASP A 299 26.73 34.70 -2.94
CA ASP A 299 26.71 35.94 -3.72
C ASP A 299 25.79 36.92 -3.00
#